data_AF-A0A2C5YI73-F1
#
_entry.id   AF-A0A2C5YI73-F1
#
_cell.length_a   1.000
_cell.length_b   1.000
_cell.length_c   1.000
_cell.angle_alpha   90.00
_cell.angle_beta   90.00
_cell.angle_gamma   90.00
#
_symmetry.space_group_name_H-M   'P 1'
#
loop_
_entity.id
_entity.type
_entity.pdbx_description
1 polymer ?
#
loop_
_entity_poly.entity_id
_entity_poly.type
_entity_poly.pdbx_seq_one_letter_code
_entity_poly.pdbx_strand_id
1 'polypeptide(L)'
;MQHNDRAKKMAPTALVCNLNQCWDPSATWIAQTYEASPKPSPTPVQIPTSQSLDWQPFPGRKDSTSWNYGCAVMSGAKVMPPNYYNLVSHGAKASWPLVRNQDVDLASYLLSILPSDFVDSTPATRENTQVFDQLINEAGELEMAAMQEVLEFLHAKYTIGIEICWPLTEWQAYLSGYKTLVEGVKMFFVDPSSLQSRKSAMGLWGTMHLGQVQRKRPTCLEPTSAFRGEVSNVLLWLDYQLDTAKSSLSEQQQAEYLSQALYNYSHPFLRAVGAAAQQLWGCNTRLPCVGSLVYNRATRPRDLKHFRTMLMDIIHHNLAACIVFGNMAAPPWHLAINGGSA
;
A
#
# COMPACT_ATOMS: atom_id res chain seq x y z
N MET A 1 -11.45 -44.00 -54.75
CA MET A 1 -12.50 -43.18 -54.12
C MET A 1 -12.81 -43.82 -52.78
N GLN A 2 -12.73 -43.20 -51.60
CA GLN A 2 -12.43 -41.84 -51.17
C GLN A 2 -11.92 -41.91 -49.71
N HIS A 3 -10.96 -41.02 -49.43
CA HIS A 3 -10.61 -40.33 -48.19
C HIS A 3 -10.44 -41.06 -46.85
N ASN A 4 -9.15 -41.24 -46.52
CA ASN A 4 -8.58 -41.22 -45.18
C ASN A 4 -8.55 -39.77 -44.66
N ASP A 5 -9.16 -39.48 -43.52
CA ASP A 5 -8.91 -38.27 -42.73
C ASP A 5 -8.54 -38.63 -41.29
N ARG A 6 -7.24 -38.55 -40.99
CA ARG A 6 -6.69 -38.61 -39.64
C ARG A 6 -6.67 -37.20 -39.06
N ALA A 7 -7.63 -36.89 -38.19
CA ALA A 7 -7.54 -35.73 -37.30
C ALA A 7 -6.52 -36.02 -36.18
N LYS A 8 -5.31 -35.47 -36.30
CA LYS A 8 -4.36 -35.35 -35.18
C LYS A 8 -4.87 -34.28 -34.22
N LYS A 9 -5.30 -34.67 -33.02
CA LYS A 9 -5.44 -33.74 -31.88
C LYS A 9 -4.05 -33.36 -31.39
N MET A 10 -3.67 -32.10 -31.58
CA MET A 10 -2.53 -31.49 -30.87
C MET A 10 -2.93 -31.23 -29.43
N ALA A 11 -2.18 -31.79 -28.49
CA ALA A 11 -2.21 -31.40 -27.08
C ALA A 11 -1.49 -30.05 -26.93
N PRO A 12 -1.92 -29.15 -26.02
CA PRO A 12 -1.17 -27.94 -25.73
C PRO A 12 0.11 -28.31 -24.98
N THR A 13 1.24 -28.13 -25.65
CA THR A 13 2.57 -28.23 -25.06
C THR A 13 2.74 -27.08 -24.05
N ALA A 14 2.85 -27.41 -22.77
CA ALA A 14 3.25 -26.45 -21.75
C ALA A 14 4.67 -25.96 -22.05
N LEU A 15 4.83 -24.65 -22.27
CA LEU A 15 6.12 -23.99 -22.30
C LEU A 15 6.69 -23.99 -20.88
N VAL A 16 7.63 -24.90 -20.61
CA VAL A 16 8.53 -24.82 -19.46
C VAL A 16 9.76 -24.05 -19.90
N CYS A 17 9.76 -22.74 -19.68
CA CYS A 17 10.98 -21.93 -19.78
C CYS A 17 11.67 -21.99 -18.42
N ASN A 18 12.76 -22.76 -18.32
CA ASN A 18 13.64 -22.74 -17.16
C ASN A 18 14.62 -21.58 -17.32
N LEU A 19 14.38 -20.50 -16.57
CA LEU A 19 15.28 -19.36 -16.46
C LEU A 19 16.56 -19.80 -15.74
N ASN A 20 17.56 -20.28 -16.48
CA ASN A 20 18.99 -20.00 -16.28
C ASN A 20 19.88 -20.91 -17.18
N GLN A 21 20.43 -20.28 -18.23
CA GLN A 21 21.73 -20.53 -18.87
C GLN A 21 21.94 -21.77 -19.77
N CYS A 22 22.22 -21.49 -21.05
CA CYS A 22 23.13 -22.29 -21.87
C CYS A 22 24.58 -21.98 -21.42
N TRP A 23 25.38 -23.00 -21.15
CA TRP A 23 26.81 -22.87 -20.77
C TRP A 23 27.73 -23.29 -21.93
N ASP A 24 28.79 -22.50 -22.12
CA ASP A 24 29.98 -22.80 -22.93
C ASP A 24 31.07 -23.39 -22.01
N PRO A 25 31.60 -24.59 -22.26
CA PRO A 25 32.51 -25.27 -21.35
C PRO A 25 34.00 -24.91 -21.52
N SER A 26 34.36 -23.78 -22.16
CA SER A 26 35.77 -23.49 -22.52
C SER A 26 36.50 -22.41 -21.69
N ALA A 27 35.89 -21.81 -20.67
CA ALA A 27 36.54 -20.73 -19.91
C ALA A 27 37.25 -21.21 -18.62
N THR A 28 38.55 -21.47 -18.73
CA THR A 28 39.46 -21.64 -17.58
C THR A 28 39.78 -20.29 -16.93
N TRP A 29 39.57 -20.16 -15.60
CA TRP A 29 40.08 -19.05 -14.81
C TRP A 29 40.92 -19.50 -13.61
N ILE A 30 42.00 -18.75 -13.42
CA ILE A 30 43.14 -18.94 -12.52
C ILE A 30 42.72 -18.64 -11.08
N ALA A 31 43.08 -19.52 -10.13
CA ALA A 31 42.88 -19.30 -8.70
C ALA A 31 43.90 -18.30 -8.15
N GLN A 32 43.42 -17.21 -7.55
CA GLN A 32 44.22 -16.36 -6.65
C GLN A 32 43.71 -16.55 -5.22
N THR A 33 44.60 -17.04 -4.36
CA THR A 33 44.42 -17.15 -2.91
C THR A 33 44.57 -15.77 -2.26
N TYR A 34 43.58 -15.37 -1.46
CA TYR A 34 43.70 -14.21 -0.56
C TYR A 34 43.83 -14.68 0.89
N GLU A 35 44.89 -14.21 1.55
CA GLU A 35 45.18 -14.39 2.97
C GLU A 35 44.17 -13.64 3.84
N ALA A 36 43.84 -14.24 4.99
CA ALA A 36 42.86 -13.73 5.94
C ALA A 36 43.46 -12.63 6.83
N SER A 37 42.86 -11.42 6.79
CA SER A 37 43.12 -10.36 7.77
C SER A 37 42.22 -10.50 9.01
N PRO A 38 42.65 -10.02 10.19
CA PRO A 38 41.96 -10.27 11.45
C PRO A 38 40.69 -9.43 11.61
N LYS A 39 39.68 -10.02 12.26
CA LYS A 39 38.39 -9.39 12.60
C LYS A 39 38.55 -8.26 13.63
N PRO A 40 37.95 -7.07 13.41
CA PRO A 40 37.78 -6.09 14.46
C PRO A 40 36.56 -6.41 15.35
N SER A 41 36.69 -6.11 16.64
CA SER A 41 35.66 -6.26 17.68
C SER A 41 34.46 -5.32 17.46
N PRO A 42 33.25 -5.69 17.91
CA PRO A 42 32.03 -4.93 17.64
C PRO A 42 31.92 -3.69 18.54
N THR A 43 31.84 -2.52 17.93
CA THR A 43 31.44 -1.27 18.57
C THR A 43 29.90 -1.16 18.55
N PRO A 44 29.24 -0.66 19.61
CA PRO A 44 27.79 -0.49 19.62
C PRO A 44 27.35 0.49 18.53
N VAL A 45 26.44 0.04 17.64
CA VAL A 45 25.86 0.86 16.58
C VAL A 45 24.76 1.73 17.19
N GLN A 46 24.99 3.05 17.24
CA GLN A 46 23.93 4.01 17.51
C GLN A 46 23.05 4.14 16.25
N ILE A 47 21.76 3.88 16.40
CA ILE A 47 20.75 4.06 15.36
C ILE A 47 20.53 5.58 15.18
N PRO A 48 20.72 6.17 13.99
CA PRO A 48 20.50 7.60 13.80
C PRO A 48 19.02 7.93 13.83
N THR A 49 18.63 8.86 14.70
CA THR A 49 17.32 9.53 14.68
C THR A 49 17.20 10.40 13.43
N SER A 50 16.16 10.12 12.63
CA SER A 50 15.55 10.95 11.58
C SER A 50 16.45 12.01 10.91
N GLN A 51 17.33 11.60 10.01
CA GLN A 51 17.83 12.51 8.97
C GLN A 51 16.79 12.57 7.85
N SER A 52 16.27 13.78 7.59
CA SER A 52 15.46 14.06 6.41
C SER A 52 16.28 13.74 5.15
N LEU A 53 15.88 12.71 4.40
CA LEU A 53 16.49 12.42 3.11
C LEU A 53 16.20 13.58 2.14
N ASP A 54 17.27 14.27 1.73
CA ASP A 54 17.25 15.25 0.64
C ASP A 54 17.15 14.51 -0.69
N TRP A 55 16.02 14.71 -1.38
CA TRP A 55 15.77 14.21 -2.73
C TRP A 55 16.09 15.31 -3.73
N GLN A 56 16.87 15.01 -4.78
CA GLN A 56 16.95 15.91 -5.94
C GLN A 56 15.98 15.47 -7.05
N PRO A 57 15.07 16.35 -7.51
CA PRO A 57 14.20 16.05 -8.63
C PRO A 57 14.99 16.05 -9.96
N PHE A 58 14.71 15.11 -10.87
CA PHE A 58 15.13 15.25 -12.27
C PHE A 58 14.33 16.41 -12.90
N PRO A 59 14.95 17.39 -13.57
CA PRO A 59 14.23 18.55 -14.08
C PRO A 59 13.32 18.21 -15.29
N GLY A 60 12.09 18.74 -15.31
CA GLY A 60 11.36 18.99 -16.57
C GLY A 60 10.02 18.28 -16.87
N ARG A 61 9.45 17.46 -15.98
CA ARG A 61 8.07 16.94 -16.13
C ARG A 61 7.20 17.43 -14.97
N LYS A 62 5.99 17.94 -15.27
CA LYS A 62 4.88 17.88 -14.31
C LYS A 62 4.53 16.40 -14.20
N ASP A 63 4.91 15.78 -13.10
CA ASP A 63 4.96 14.33 -12.94
C ASP A 63 3.54 13.72 -12.94
N SER A 64 3.34 12.56 -13.58
CA SER A 64 2.03 11.90 -13.76
C SER A 64 1.31 11.57 -12.45
N THR A 65 2.06 11.49 -11.35
CA THR A 65 1.55 11.14 -10.01
C THR A 65 0.50 12.13 -9.52
N SER A 66 0.73 13.44 -9.65
CA SER A 66 -0.21 14.45 -9.14
C SER A 66 -1.55 14.47 -9.87
N TRP A 67 -1.63 13.89 -11.08
CA TRP A 67 -2.85 13.86 -11.89
C TRP A 67 -3.88 12.87 -11.37
N ASN A 68 -3.45 11.91 -10.53
CA ASN A 68 -4.33 10.94 -9.90
C ASN A 68 -4.94 11.46 -8.59
N TYR A 69 -4.58 12.68 -8.16
CA TYR A 69 -4.99 13.25 -6.88
C TYR A 69 -5.72 14.58 -7.09
N GLY A 70 -6.80 14.78 -6.32
CA GLY A 70 -7.43 16.06 -6.10
C GLY A 70 -6.78 16.70 -4.89
N CYS A 71 -6.49 17.99 -4.94
CA CYS A 71 -5.95 18.75 -3.82
C CYS A 71 -6.78 20.00 -3.63
N ALA A 72 -7.10 20.31 -2.38
CA ALA A 72 -7.79 21.56 -2.05
C ALA A 72 -7.49 21.96 -0.61
N VAL A 73 -7.58 23.26 -0.37
CA VAL A 73 -7.53 23.82 0.98
C VAL A 73 -8.78 23.38 1.73
N MET A 74 -8.58 22.86 2.94
CA MET A 74 -9.69 22.55 3.83
C MET A 74 -10.50 23.82 4.09
N SER A 75 -11.73 23.88 3.56
CA SER A 75 -12.57 25.07 3.55
C SER A 75 -14.02 24.66 3.81
N GLY A 76 -14.52 24.90 5.03
CA GLY A 76 -15.87 24.48 5.38
C GLY A 76 -16.47 25.02 6.68
N ALA A 77 -15.71 25.77 7.48
CA ALA A 77 -16.05 26.32 8.80
C ALA A 77 -17.40 25.91 9.41
N LYS A 78 -17.37 24.91 10.29
CA LYS A 78 -18.30 24.85 11.41
C LYS A 78 -17.55 24.59 12.72
N VAL A 79 -18.07 25.18 13.79
CA VAL A 79 -17.52 25.09 15.16
C VAL A 79 -17.43 23.61 15.55
N MET A 80 -16.27 23.20 16.07
CA MET A 80 -16.08 21.88 16.67
C MET A 80 -17.14 21.65 17.76
N PRO A 81 -17.95 20.58 17.71
CA PRO A 81 -18.94 20.31 18.74
C PRO A 81 -18.24 20.13 20.10
N PRO A 82 -18.72 20.74 21.19
CA PRO A 82 -18.08 20.64 22.50
C PRO A 82 -18.13 19.23 23.10
N ASN A 83 -19.06 18.36 22.66
CA ASN A 83 -19.24 17.01 23.19
C ASN A 83 -19.23 15.95 22.07
N TYR A 84 -18.07 15.31 21.85
CA TYR A 84 -17.89 14.19 20.92
C TYR A 84 -18.73 12.95 21.24
N TYR A 85 -19.07 12.76 22.52
CA TYR A 85 -19.84 11.61 23.01
C TYR A 85 -21.31 11.63 22.62
N ASN A 86 -21.81 12.77 22.12
CA ASN A 86 -23.17 12.92 21.61
C ASN A 86 -23.22 12.90 20.08
N LEU A 87 -22.16 12.42 19.42
CA LEU A 87 -22.19 12.21 17.98
C LEU A 87 -23.08 11.01 17.67
N VAL A 88 -24.34 11.26 17.32
CA VAL A 88 -25.30 10.19 17.03
C VAL A 88 -25.22 9.84 15.55
N SER A 89 -25.05 8.55 15.26
CA SER A 89 -25.10 7.93 13.94
C SER A 89 -26.48 8.12 13.30
N HIS A 90 -26.68 9.16 12.49
CA HIS A 90 -27.95 9.46 11.83
C HIS A 90 -27.81 9.61 10.31
N GLY A 91 -26.92 8.84 9.68
CA GLY A 91 -26.77 8.79 8.23
C GLY A 91 -26.26 10.09 7.61
N ALA A 92 -25.39 9.98 6.60
CA ALA A 92 -24.74 11.16 6.04
C ALA A 92 -25.73 12.09 5.31
N LYS A 93 -25.82 13.37 5.73
CA LYS A 93 -26.50 14.41 4.96
C LYS A 93 -25.53 15.55 4.64
N ALA A 94 -25.14 15.66 3.37
CA ALA A 94 -24.12 16.60 2.88
C ALA A 94 -24.45 18.10 3.10
N SER A 95 -25.68 18.46 3.50
CA SER A 95 -26.16 19.86 3.54
C SER A 95 -26.63 20.38 4.90
N TRP A 96 -26.31 19.72 6.02
CA TRP A 96 -26.87 20.11 7.33
C TRP A 96 -26.12 21.26 8.02
N PRO A 97 -26.75 22.42 8.34
CA PRO A 97 -26.12 23.42 9.19
C PRO A 97 -25.99 22.89 10.63
N LEU A 98 -24.79 23.00 11.24
CA LEU A 98 -24.61 22.69 12.66
C LEU A 98 -25.30 23.78 13.49
N VAL A 99 -26.49 23.47 14.01
CA VAL A 99 -27.20 24.33 14.96
C VAL A 99 -26.60 24.08 16.35
N ARG A 100 -26.26 25.14 17.10
CA ARG A 100 -25.84 24.99 18.51
C ARG A 100 -26.94 24.24 19.27
N ASN A 101 -26.55 23.21 20.03
CA ASN A 101 -27.41 22.37 20.89
C ASN A 101 -28.18 21.22 20.22
N GLN A 102 -27.73 20.73 19.07
CA GLN A 102 -28.23 19.46 18.49
C GLN A 102 -27.12 18.40 18.50
N ASP A 103 -27.53 17.14 18.64
CA ASP A 103 -26.64 15.99 18.40
C ASP A 103 -26.13 16.07 16.97
N VAL A 104 -24.80 16.00 16.83
CA VAL A 104 -24.14 16.19 15.54
C VAL A 104 -23.87 14.82 14.94
N ASP A 105 -24.34 14.56 13.73
CA ASP A 105 -23.99 13.31 13.05
C ASP A 105 -22.49 13.29 12.68
N LEU A 106 -21.81 12.21 13.04
CA LEU A 106 -20.36 12.04 12.87
C LEU A 106 -19.93 12.21 11.41
N ALA A 107 -20.61 11.53 10.48
CA ALA A 107 -20.27 11.61 9.06
C ALA A 107 -20.55 13.00 8.51
N SER A 108 -21.65 13.63 8.93
CA SER A 108 -21.99 15.00 8.55
C SER A 108 -20.97 16.01 9.07
N TYR A 109 -20.40 15.80 10.26
CA TYR A 109 -19.30 16.61 10.76
C TYR A 109 -18.02 16.39 9.95
N LEU A 110 -17.62 15.14 9.71
CA LEU A 110 -16.46 14.81 8.88
C LEU A 110 -16.58 15.45 7.50
N LEU A 111 -17.71 15.29 6.81
CA LEU A 111 -17.96 15.90 5.51
C LEU A 111 -17.90 17.44 5.56
N SER A 112 -18.27 18.05 6.68
CA SER A 112 -18.24 19.52 6.82
C SER A 112 -16.85 20.13 6.99
N ILE A 113 -15.86 19.34 7.42
CA ILE A 113 -14.48 19.81 7.58
C ILE A 113 -13.60 19.48 6.36
N LEU A 114 -14.06 18.59 5.47
CA LEU A 114 -13.37 18.23 4.24
C LEU A 114 -13.58 19.28 3.15
N PRO A 115 -12.66 19.41 2.18
CA PRO A 115 -12.82 20.34 1.06
C PRO A 115 -14.10 20.08 0.26
N SER A 116 -14.77 21.14 -0.21
CA SER A 116 -15.98 21.01 -1.06
C SER A 116 -15.71 20.17 -2.30
N ASP A 117 -14.55 20.36 -2.94
CA ASP A 117 -14.16 19.61 -4.12
C ASP A 117 -14.07 18.10 -3.84
N PHE A 118 -13.66 17.70 -2.64
CA PHE A 118 -13.70 16.30 -2.23
C PHE A 118 -15.16 15.82 -2.17
N VAL A 119 -16.00 16.54 -1.42
CA VAL A 119 -17.41 16.19 -1.23
C VAL A 119 -18.16 16.10 -2.56
N ASP A 120 -17.94 17.07 -3.45
CA ASP A 120 -18.58 17.17 -4.76
C ASP A 120 -18.00 16.18 -5.78
N SER A 121 -16.72 15.83 -5.68
CA SER A 121 -16.07 14.83 -6.55
C SER A 121 -16.41 13.39 -6.18
N THR A 122 -16.85 13.12 -4.94
CA THR A 122 -17.45 11.83 -4.59
C THR A 122 -18.81 11.71 -5.28
N PRO A 123 -18.98 10.85 -6.31
CA PRO A 123 -20.28 10.71 -6.95
C PRO A 123 -21.33 10.32 -5.90
N ALA A 124 -22.50 10.95 -5.91
CA ALA A 124 -23.63 10.59 -5.04
C ALA A 124 -24.28 9.26 -5.46
N THR A 125 -23.47 8.25 -5.81
CA THR A 125 -23.91 6.90 -6.07
C THR A 125 -24.35 6.23 -4.76
N ARG A 126 -25.38 5.39 -4.81
CA ARG A 126 -25.88 4.59 -3.66
C ARG A 126 -24.77 3.87 -2.88
N GLU A 127 -23.68 3.52 -3.55
CA GLU A 127 -22.52 2.85 -2.95
C GLU A 127 -21.68 3.78 -2.05
N ASN A 128 -21.72 5.10 -2.23
CA ASN A 128 -20.96 6.05 -1.41
C ASN A 128 -21.67 6.32 -0.09
N THR A 129 -23.00 6.38 -0.13
CA THR A 129 -23.83 6.39 1.07
C THR A 129 -23.50 5.17 1.94
N GLN A 130 -23.30 3.99 1.33
CA GLN A 130 -22.90 2.79 2.07
C GLN A 130 -21.53 2.88 2.73
N VAL A 131 -20.54 3.56 2.13
CA VAL A 131 -19.22 3.72 2.78
C VAL A 131 -19.29 4.67 3.96
N PHE A 132 -20.01 5.79 3.85
CA PHE A 132 -20.23 6.67 5.00
C PHE A 132 -21.12 5.99 6.06
N ASP A 133 -22.15 5.25 5.66
CA ASP A 133 -22.96 4.45 6.59
C ASP A 133 -22.12 3.35 7.26
N GLN A 134 -21.18 2.72 6.54
CA GLN A 134 -20.23 1.76 7.11
C GLN A 134 -19.24 2.44 8.06
N LEU A 135 -18.76 3.64 7.74
CA LEU A 135 -17.88 4.43 8.62
C LEU A 135 -18.57 4.72 9.93
N ILE A 136 -19.85 5.11 9.84
CA ILE A 136 -20.71 5.38 10.96
C ILE A 136 -20.96 4.11 11.79
N ASN A 137 -21.27 2.98 11.13
CA ASN A 137 -21.51 1.70 11.80
C ASN A 137 -20.24 1.15 12.48
N GLU A 138 -19.07 1.29 11.86
CA GLU A 138 -17.78 0.86 12.42
C GLU A 138 -17.31 1.77 13.57
N ALA A 139 -17.63 3.07 13.50
CA ALA A 139 -17.36 3.98 14.61
C ALA A 139 -18.17 3.63 15.87
N GLY A 140 -19.31 2.94 15.74
CA GLY A 140 -20.39 2.87 16.72
C GLY A 140 -20.13 2.32 18.13
N GLU A 141 -19.10 1.50 18.42
CA GLU A 141 -18.86 1.04 19.82
C GLU A 141 -17.39 0.75 20.18
N LEU A 142 -16.53 0.33 19.25
CA LEU A 142 -15.16 -0.11 19.55
C LEU A 142 -14.05 0.84 19.07
N GLU A 143 -14.37 1.80 18.18
CA GLU A 143 -13.37 2.67 17.55
C GLU A 143 -13.64 4.17 17.71
N MET A 144 -14.58 4.58 18.56
CA MET A 144 -14.89 6.00 18.80
C MET A 144 -13.67 6.83 19.19
N ALA A 145 -12.77 6.28 20.02
CA ALA A 145 -11.53 6.97 20.39
C ALA A 145 -10.58 7.16 19.20
N ALA A 146 -10.45 6.15 18.34
CA ALA A 146 -9.63 6.23 17.13
C ALA A 146 -10.23 7.21 16.12
N MET A 147 -11.56 7.24 15.98
CA MET A 147 -12.26 8.21 15.16
C MET A 147 -12.15 9.63 15.70
N GLN A 148 -12.24 9.81 17.01
CA GLN A 148 -12.04 11.11 17.64
C GLN A 148 -10.65 11.68 17.32
N GLU A 149 -9.60 10.85 17.41
CA GLU A 149 -8.26 11.24 16.99
C GLU A 149 -8.26 11.74 15.53
N VAL A 150 -8.96 11.02 14.62
CA VAL A 150 -9.10 11.43 13.21
C VAL A 150 -9.71 12.81 13.07
N LEU A 151 -10.83 13.03 13.75
CA LEU A 151 -11.56 14.28 13.69
C LEU A 151 -10.74 15.44 14.28
N GLU A 152 -10.11 15.24 15.42
CA GLU A 152 -9.26 16.25 16.07
C GLU A 152 -8.10 16.65 15.17
N PHE A 153 -7.43 15.66 14.57
CA PHE A 153 -6.34 15.92 13.63
C PHE A 153 -6.83 16.68 12.39
N LEU A 154 -7.89 16.21 11.73
CA LEU A 154 -8.44 16.89 10.55
C LEU A 154 -8.94 18.29 10.89
N HIS A 155 -9.56 18.48 12.06
CA HIS A 155 -10.01 19.79 12.52
C HIS A 155 -8.84 20.74 12.79
N ALA A 156 -7.75 20.24 13.38
CA ALA A 156 -6.54 21.02 13.58
C ALA A 156 -5.93 21.46 12.24
N LYS A 157 -5.85 20.55 11.24
CA LYS A 157 -5.39 20.85 9.88
C LYS A 157 -6.28 21.86 9.17
N TYR A 158 -7.60 21.75 9.37
CA TYR A 158 -8.58 22.70 8.91
C TYR A 158 -8.37 24.10 9.52
N THR A 159 -8.17 24.21 10.83
CA THR A 159 -8.01 25.50 11.53
C THR A 159 -6.83 26.31 11.02
N ILE A 160 -5.77 25.62 10.60
CA ILE A 160 -4.57 26.25 10.02
C ILE A 160 -4.63 26.41 8.49
N GLY A 161 -5.73 25.99 7.85
CA GLY A 161 -5.93 26.14 6.41
C GLY A 161 -4.95 25.33 5.56
N ILE A 162 -4.59 24.13 6.01
CA ILE A 162 -3.70 23.25 5.23
C ILE A 162 -4.44 22.72 3.98
N GLU A 163 -3.70 22.64 2.88
CA GLU A 163 -4.09 21.89 1.69
C GLU A 163 -3.92 20.39 1.95
N ILE A 164 -4.91 19.60 1.58
CA ILE A 164 -4.85 18.14 1.62
C ILE A 164 -5.13 17.59 0.23
N CYS A 165 -4.55 16.43 -0.07
CA CYS A 165 -4.81 15.72 -1.31
C CYS A 165 -5.51 14.37 -1.07
N TRP A 166 -6.24 13.87 -2.06
CA TRP A 166 -6.93 12.58 -2.03
C TRP A 166 -6.93 11.92 -3.40
N PRO A 167 -6.98 10.57 -3.49
CA PRO A 167 -7.05 9.88 -4.77
C PRO A 167 -8.39 10.17 -5.47
N LEU A 168 -8.34 10.57 -6.75
CA LEU A 168 -9.54 10.87 -7.58
C LEU A 168 -10.26 9.59 -8.05
N THR A 169 -9.55 8.47 -8.07
CA THR A 169 -10.06 7.16 -8.52
C THR A 169 -9.71 6.09 -7.49
N GLU A 170 -10.33 4.92 -7.58
CA GLU A 170 -10.04 3.77 -6.70
C GLU A 170 -10.18 4.07 -5.18
N TRP A 171 -10.90 5.13 -4.80
CA TRP A 171 -11.04 5.59 -3.41
C TRP A 171 -11.60 4.50 -2.48
N GLN A 172 -12.52 3.66 -2.97
CA GLN A 172 -13.04 2.51 -2.21
C GLN A 172 -11.94 1.49 -1.90
N ALA A 173 -11.04 1.24 -2.84
CA ALA A 173 -9.92 0.31 -2.63
C ALA A 173 -8.93 0.87 -1.61
N TYR A 174 -8.73 2.20 -1.60
CA TYR A 174 -7.98 2.86 -0.53
C TYR A 174 -8.63 2.64 0.82
N LEU A 175 -9.92 2.97 0.96
CA LEU A 175 -10.61 2.89 2.25
C LEU A 175 -10.76 1.46 2.78
N SER A 176 -11.13 0.51 1.90
CA SER A 176 -11.36 -0.89 2.27
C SER A 176 -10.09 -1.77 2.27
N GLY A 177 -8.93 -1.19 1.96
CA GLY A 177 -7.64 -1.90 2.01
C GLY A 177 -7.06 -2.06 3.42
N TYR A 178 -7.69 -1.44 4.42
CA TYR A 178 -7.23 -1.37 5.81
C TYR A 178 -8.09 -2.23 6.73
N LYS A 179 -7.54 -2.56 7.91
CA LYS A 179 -8.25 -3.43 8.87
C LYS A 179 -9.59 -2.85 9.29
N THR A 180 -9.66 -1.53 9.45
CA THR A 180 -10.90 -0.79 9.68
C THR A 180 -10.99 0.41 8.76
N LEU A 181 -12.22 0.89 8.55
CA LEU A 181 -12.49 2.04 7.71
C LEU A 181 -11.94 3.33 8.34
N VAL A 182 -11.81 3.39 9.68
CA VAL A 182 -11.15 4.50 10.39
C VAL A 182 -9.67 4.59 10.00
N GLU A 183 -8.95 3.46 9.99
CA GLU A 183 -7.58 3.39 9.48
C GLU A 183 -7.52 3.78 8.00
N GLY A 184 -8.51 3.34 7.21
CA GLY A 184 -8.68 3.75 5.83
C GLY A 184 -8.74 5.26 5.66
N VAL A 185 -9.60 5.94 6.44
CA VAL A 185 -9.72 7.41 6.42
C VAL A 185 -8.43 8.10 6.86
N LYS A 186 -7.75 7.60 7.90
CA LYS A 186 -6.42 8.11 8.32
C LYS A 186 -5.44 8.13 7.15
N MET A 187 -5.40 7.04 6.39
CA MET A 187 -4.43 6.88 5.31
C MET A 187 -4.91 7.42 3.96
N PHE A 188 -6.17 7.81 3.85
CA PHE A 188 -6.77 8.30 2.61
C PHE A 188 -6.21 9.66 2.19
N PHE A 189 -5.96 10.56 3.15
CA PHE A 189 -5.46 11.90 2.88
C PHE A 189 -3.94 11.93 2.78
N VAL A 190 -3.47 12.67 1.80
CA VAL A 190 -2.06 12.73 1.37
C VAL A 190 -1.50 14.12 1.61
N ASP A 191 -0.25 14.18 2.03
CA ASP A 191 0.50 15.44 2.13
C ASP A 191 0.82 15.99 0.71
N PRO A 192 0.35 17.19 0.34
CA PRO A 192 0.61 17.77 -0.98
C PRO A 192 2.10 17.92 -1.30
N SER A 193 2.94 18.16 -0.29
CA SER A 193 4.39 18.30 -0.48
C SER A 193 5.05 16.99 -0.95
N SER A 194 4.45 15.84 -0.61
CA SER A 194 4.91 14.55 -1.10
C SER A 194 4.73 14.47 -2.62
N LEU A 195 3.54 14.81 -3.12
CA LEU A 195 3.21 14.78 -4.54
C LEU A 195 4.12 15.67 -5.40
N GLN A 196 4.57 16.81 -4.86
CA GLN A 196 5.46 17.74 -5.56
C GLN A 196 6.91 17.24 -5.66
N SER A 197 7.36 16.45 -4.69
CA SER A 197 8.77 16.06 -4.54
C SER A 197 9.10 14.68 -5.13
N ARG A 198 8.20 14.12 -5.97
CA ARG A 198 8.25 12.72 -6.47
C ARG A 198 8.17 11.67 -5.37
N LYS A 199 7.93 12.10 -4.15
CA LYS A 199 7.57 11.26 -3.04
C LYS A 199 6.10 10.95 -3.26
N SER A 200 5.86 9.93 -4.07
CA SER A 200 4.65 9.11 -4.07
C SER A 200 3.79 9.31 -2.84
N ALA A 201 2.47 9.34 -3.02
CA ALA A 201 1.50 9.83 -2.06
C ALA A 201 1.76 9.35 -0.62
N MET A 202 2.42 10.19 0.17
CA MET A 202 2.68 9.90 1.57
C MET A 202 1.45 10.31 2.38
N GLY A 203 1.02 9.44 3.30
CA GLY A 203 -0.12 9.72 4.16
C GLY A 203 0.15 10.94 5.04
N LEU A 204 -0.88 11.76 5.25
CA LEU A 204 -0.81 12.98 6.05
C LEU A 204 -0.46 12.73 7.53
N TRP A 205 -0.70 11.50 8.01
CA TRP A 205 -0.55 11.05 9.39
C TRP A 205 0.86 10.56 9.77
N GLY A 206 1.78 10.52 8.81
CA GLY A 206 3.17 10.07 9.05
C GLY A 206 3.28 8.62 9.56
N THR A 207 4.35 8.33 10.30
CA THR A 207 4.73 6.99 10.80
C THR A 207 3.88 6.47 11.97
N MET A 208 2.84 7.19 12.40
CA MET A 208 2.10 6.82 13.62
C MET A 208 1.30 5.52 13.42
N HIS A 209 1.55 4.59 14.34
CA HIS A 209 0.95 3.28 14.54
C HIS A 209 0.41 2.62 13.26
N LEU A 210 1.32 1.87 12.63
CA LEU A 210 1.12 0.88 11.57
C LEU A 210 -0.35 0.44 11.44
N GLY A 211 -1.14 1.21 10.67
CA GLY A 211 -2.47 0.80 10.27
C GLY A 211 -2.34 -0.59 9.68
N GLN A 212 -2.99 -1.57 10.31
CA GLN A 212 -2.80 -2.95 9.92
C GLN A 212 -3.49 -3.11 8.58
N VAL A 213 -2.74 -3.35 7.52
CA VAL A 213 -3.35 -3.71 6.23
C VAL A 213 -4.30 -4.87 6.45
N GLN A 214 -5.44 -4.87 5.77
CA GLN A 214 -6.46 -5.87 5.97
C GLN A 214 -5.91 -7.27 5.68
N ARG A 215 -5.57 -8.04 6.73
CA ARG A 215 -5.07 -9.42 6.60
C ARG A 215 -6.14 -10.44 6.23
N LYS A 216 -7.41 -9.99 6.12
CA LYS A 216 -8.58 -10.81 5.79
C LYS A 216 -9.03 -10.69 4.34
N ARG A 217 -8.40 -9.82 3.53
CA ARG A 217 -8.61 -9.76 2.08
C ARG A 217 -7.27 -9.66 1.33
N PRO A 218 -7.16 -10.24 0.12
CA PRO A 218 -6.03 -9.96 -0.76
C PRO A 218 -5.93 -8.46 -1.03
N THR A 219 -4.72 -7.90 -0.93
CA THR A 219 -4.46 -6.52 -1.36
C THR A 219 -3.78 -6.57 -2.70
N CYS A 220 -4.45 -6.09 -3.74
CA CYS A 220 -4.02 -6.27 -5.12
C CYS A 220 -3.70 -4.95 -5.83
N LEU A 221 -2.79 -5.02 -6.78
CA LEU A 221 -2.44 -3.96 -7.71
C LEU A 221 -2.72 -4.45 -9.13
N GLU A 222 -3.75 -3.88 -9.73
CA GLU A 222 -4.17 -4.21 -11.08
C GLU A 222 -3.24 -3.61 -12.14
N PRO A 223 -3.07 -4.25 -13.31
CA PRO A 223 -2.34 -3.65 -14.45
C PRO A 223 -2.96 -2.34 -14.93
N THR A 224 -4.28 -2.19 -14.78
CA THR A 224 -5.06 -1.04 -15.22
C THR A 224 -5.20 0.05 -14.16
N SER A 225 -4.66 -0.14 -12.95
CA SER A 225 -4.77 0.85 -11.88
C SER A 225 -4.09 2.16 -12.28
N ALA A 226 -4.75 3.29 -12.02
CA ALA A 226 -4.20 4.61 -12.30
C ALA A 226 -2.91 4.88 -11.48
N PHE A 227 -2.78 4.21 -10.34
CA PHE A 227 -1.67 4.36 -9.40
C PHE A 227 -0.50 3.41 -9.67
N ARG A 228 -0.60 2.52 -10.66
CA ARG A 228 0.42 1.49 -10.91
C ARG A 228 1.81 2.05 -11.14
N GLY A 229 1.95 3.10 -11.95
CA GLY A 229 3.24 3.71 -12.23
C GLY A 229 3.90 4.27 -10.96
N GLU A 230 3.10 4.91 -10.11
CA GLU A 230 3.56 5.44 -8.83
C GLU A 230 4.02 4.33 -7.88
N VAL A 231 3.19 3.30 -7.67
CA VAL A 231 3.51 2.15 -6.83
C VAL A 231 4.78 1.45 -7.32
N SER A 232 4.92 1.28 -8.63
CA SER A 232 6.11 0.66 -9.25
C SER A 232 7.36 1.48 -8.97
N ASN A 233 7.30 2.81 -9.10
CA ASN A 233 8.43 3.70 -8.85
C ASN A 233 8.89 3.67 -7.39
N VAL A 234 7.95 3.61 -6.42
CA VAL A 234 8.29 3.45 -5.00
C VAL A 234 9.08 2.17 -4.78
N LEU A 235 8.55 1.06 -5.29
CA LEU A 235 9.13 -0.25 -5.04
C LEU A 235 10.50 -0.38 -5.69
N LEU A 236 10.65 0.08 -6.94
CA LEU A 236 11.94 0.10 -7.64
C LEU A 236 12.98 0.96 -6.93
N TRP A 237 12.57 2.13 -6.41
CA TRP A 237 13.48 2.99 -5.66
C TRP A 237 13.94 2.33 -4.35
N LEU A 238 13.02 1.75 -3.59
CA LEU A 238 13.35 1.05 -2.34
C LEU A 238 14.23 -0.17 -2.57
N ASP A 239 13.97 -0.92 -3.65
CA ASP A 239 14.79 -2.06 -4.07
C ASP A 239 16.23 -1.62 -4.37
N TYR A 240 16.38 -0.53 -5.12
CA TYR A 240 17.69 0.08 -5.38
C TYR A 240 18.39 0.55 -4.09
N GLN A 241 17.68 1.19 -3.16
CA GLN A 241 18.26 1.63 -1.88
C GLN A 241 18.77 0.44 -1.05
N LEU A 242 18.01 -0.66 -1.04
CA LEU A 242 18.38 -1.89 -0.34
C LEU A 242 19.63 -2.54 -0.94
N ASP A 243 19.75 -2.55 -2.27
CA ASP A 243 20.90 -3.15 -2.96
C ASP A 243 22.16 -2.28 -2.95
N THR A 244 22.01 -0.97 -2.73
CA THR A 244 23.14 -0.02 -2.74
C THR A 244 23.43 0.52 -1.35
N ALA A 245 22.70 1.56 -0.94
CA ALA A 245 22.94 2.33 0.28
C ALA A 245 22.73 1.51 1.57
N LYS A 246 21.93 0.45 1.52
CA LYS A 246 21.57 -0.38 2.68
C LYS A 246 22.02 -1.84 2.52
N SER A 247 22.89 -2.13 1.57
CA SER A 247 23.40 -3.49 1.29
C SER A 247 24.18 -4.11 2.45
N SER A 248 24.76 -3.28 3.32
CA SER A 248 25.49 -3.71 4.52
C SER A 248 24.59 -4.09 5.69
N LEU A 249 23.29 -3.78 5.63
CA LEU A 249 22.34 -4.14 6.67
C LEU A 249 22.07 -5.64 6.66
N SER A 250 21.87 -6.23 7.84
CA SER A 250 21.35 -7.60 7.95
C SER A 250 19.97 -7.72 7.31
N GLU A 251 19.55 -8.94 6.93
CA GLU A 251 18.24 -9.17 6.31
C GLU A 251 17.09 -8.64 7.17
N GLN A 252 17.16 -8.80 8.49
CA GLN A 252 16.16 -8.27 9.43
C GLN A 252 16.10 -6.74 9.41
N GLN A 253 17.25 -6.07 9.38
CA GLN A 253 17.32 -4.60 9.30
C GLN A 253 16.85 -4.08 7.93
N GLN A 254 17.10 -4.82 6.85
CA GLN A 254 16.56 -4.51 5.52
C GLN A 254 15.04 -4.66 5.50
N ALA A 255 14.50 -5.72 6.10
CA ALA A 255 13.06 -5.94 6.23
C ALA A 255 12.40 -4.82 7.04
N GLU A 256 13.00 -4.43 8.16
CA GLU A 256 12.53 -3.33 8.99
C GLU A 256 12.55 -1.99 8.24
N TYR A 257 13.65 -1.68 7.55
CA TYR A 257 13.77 -0.48 6.72
C TYR A 257 12.70 -0.43 5.63
N LEU A 258 12.55 -1.53 4.86
CA LEU A 258 11.55 -1.63 3.80
C LEU A 258 10.14 -1.40 4.34
N SER A 259 9.84 -2.05 5.46
CA SER A 259 8.55 -1.96 6.12
C SER A 259 8.24 -0.54 6.58
N GLN A 260 9.15 0.07 7.36
CA GLN A 260 9.00 1.44 7.85
C GLN A 260 8.86 2.46 6.71
N ALA A 261 9.63 2.31 5.63
CA ALA A 261 9.52 3.18 4.48
C ALA A 261 8.15 3.06 3.80
N LEU A 262 7.68 1.83 3.59
CA LEU A 262 6.40 1.56 2.92
C LEU A 262 5.18 1.97 3.75
N TYR A 263 5.29 1.95 5.07
CA TYR A 263 4.23 2.39 5.97
C TYR A 263 3.99 3.90 5.98
N ASN A 264 4.80 4.68 5.28
CA ASN A 264 4.54 6.11 5.12
C ASN A 264 3.62 6.43 3.94
N TYR A 265 3.42 5.48 3.01
CA TYR A 265 2.60 5.71 1.82
C TYR A 265 1.11 5.47 2.09
N SER A 266 0.24 6.20 1.40
CA SER A 266 -1.22 6.06 1.53
C SER A 266 -1.77 4.82 0.80
N HIS A 267 -1.05 4.31 -0.19
CA HIS A 267 -1.55 3.21 -1.02
C HIS A 267 -1.58 1.87 -0.25
N PRO A 268 -2.73 1.17 -0.13
CA PRO A 268 -2.83 -0.07 0.65
C PRO A 268 -1.86 -1.16 0.20
N PHE A 269 -1.68 -1.34 -1.11
CA PHE A 269 -0.73 -2.31 -1.66
C PHE A 269 0.71 -2.10 -1.18
N LEU A 270 1.20 -0.86 -1.14
CA LEU A 270 2.56 -0.56 -0.64
C LEU A 270 2.70 -0.95 0.83
N ARG A 271 1.70 -0.64 1.65
CA ARG A 271 1.68 -1.07 3.05
C ARG A 271 1.59 -2.59 3.18
N ALA A 272 0.88 -3.27 2.27
CA ALA A 272 0.77 -4.73 2.29
C ALA A 272 2.14 -5.37 2.05
N VAL A 273 2.90 -4.81 1.10
CA VAL A 273 4.30 -5.18 0.86
C VAL A 273 5.16 -4.90 2.11
N GLY A 274 5.00 -3.74 2.74
CA GLY A 274 5.72 -3.39 3.96
C GLY A 274 5.41 -4.34 5.13
N ALA A 275 4.15 -4.75 5.28
CA ALA A 275 3.73 -5.73 6.27
C ALA A 275 4.29 -7.12 5.95
N ALA A 276 4.29 -7.53 4.68
CA ALA A 276 4.82 -8.82 4.23
C ALA A 276 6.34 -8.92 4.39
N ALA A 277 7.08 -7.81 4.34
CA ALA A 277 8.54 -7.79 4.50
C ALA A 277 9.00 -8.21 5.91
N GLN A 278 8.21 -7.93 6.95
CA GLN A 278 8.56 -8.24 8.35
C GLN A 278 8.23 -9.68 8.77
N GLN A 279 7.54 -10.43 7.92
CA GLN A 279 6.94 -11.70 8.32
C GLN A 279 7.82 -12.89 7.99
N LEU A 280 7.73 -13.92 8.83
CA LEU A 280 8.13 -15.25 8.44
C LEU A 280 7.08 -15.75 7.44
N TRP A 281 7.49 -15.93 6.18
CA TRP A 281 6.61 -16.45 5.12
C TRP A 281 6.28 -17.92 5.36
N GLY A 282 5.42 -18.18 6.33
CA GLY A 282 4.83 -19.48 6.62
C GLY A 282 3.59 -19.69 5.76
N CYS A 283 3.43 -20.91 5.24
CA CYS A 283 2.24 -21.29 4.49
C CYS A 283 1.35 -22.15 5.37
N ASN A 284 0.04 -21.92 5.28
CA ASN A 284 -0.91 -22.75 5.99
C ASN A 284 -1.07 -24.11 5.30
N THR A 285 -1.30 -25.16 6.08
CA THR A 285 -1.57 -26.52 5.57
C THR A 285 -2.88 -26.63 4.79
N ARG A 286 -3.87 -25.77 5.09
CA ARG A 286 -5.18 -25.75 4.41
C ARG A 286 -5.13 -25.15 3.01
N LEU A 287 -4.23 -24.20 2.78
CA LEU A 287 -3.99 -23.57 1.48
C LEU A 287 -2.48 -23.54 1.22
N PRO A 288 -1.93 -24.65 0.69
CA PRO A 288 -0.50 -24.75 0.50
C PRO A 288 -0.04 -23.74 -0.55
N CYS A 289 1.02 -23.00 -0.22
CA CYS A 289 1.69 -22.16 -1.20
C CYS A 289 2.50 -23.00 -2.17
N VAL A 290 2.81 -22.40 -3.31
CA VAL A 290 3.77 -22.92 -4.29
C VAL A 290 5.14 -22.23 -4.12
N GLY A 291 6.20 -22.87 -4.62
CA GLY A 291 7.57 -22.34 -4.57
C GLY A 291 7.93 -21.39 -5.72
N SER A 292 7.05 -21.22 -6.70
CA SER A 292 7.24 -20.40 -7.90
C SER A 292 6.00 -19.55 -8.16
N LEU A 293 6.16 -18.40 -8.81
CA LEU A 293 5.05 -17.52 -9.18
C LEU A 293 4.09 -18.24 -10.14
N VAL A 294 2.85 -18.44 -9.70
CA VAL A 294 1.77 -19.06 -10.47
C VAL A 294 0.47 -18.32 -10.20
N TYR A 295 -0.36 -18.16 -11.25
CA TYR A 295 -1.67 -17.54 -11.11
C TYR A 295 -2.57 -18.32 -10.13
N ASN A 296 -3.40 -17.59 -9.39
CA ASN A 296 -4.44 -18.13 -8.49
C ASN A 296 -3.87 -18.89 -7.29
N ARG A 297 -2.55 -18.83 -7.06
CA ARG A 297 -1.90 -19.48 -5.93
C ARG A 297 -0.93 -18.52 -5.25
N ALA A 298 -0.94 -18.56 -3.93
CA ALA A 298 0.05 -17.83 -3.13
C ALA A 298 1.42 -18.49 -3.30
N THR A 299 2.43 -17.68 -3.58
CA THR A 299 3.82 -18.12 -3.68
C THR A 299 4.53 -17.82 -2.37
N ARG A 300 5.33 -18.77 -1.87
CA ARG A 300 6.10 -18.60 -0.64
C ARG A 300 7.49 -18.04 -0.94
N PRO A 301 7.83 -16.82 -0.51
CA PRO A 301 9.22 -16.36 -0.52
C PRO A 301 10.12 -17.25 0.34
N ARG A 302 11.39 -17.33 -0.05
CA ARG A 302 12.41 -18.11 0.69
C ARG A 302 13.12 -17.26 1.73
N ASP A 303 13.39 -16.03 1.34
CA ASP A 303 14.08 -14.97 2.06
C ASP A 303 13.57 -13.61 1.51
N LEU A 304 14.00 -12.51 2.14
CA LEU A 304 13.60 -11.16 1.73
C LEU A 304 14.02 -10.83 0.30
N LYS A 305 15.19 -11.33 -0.13
CA LYS A 305 15.68 -11.11 -1.49
C LYS A 305 14.76 -11.77 -2.51
N HIS A 306 14.34 -13.01 -2.27
CA HIS A 306 13.39 -13.73 -3.12
C HIS A 306 12.03 -13.03 -3.16
N PHE A 307 11.54 -12.52 -2.02
CA PHE A 307 10.33 -11.71 -1.96
C PHE A 307 10.43 -10.48 -2.88
N ARG A 308 11.50 -9.71 -2.75
CA ARG A 308 11.77 -8.51 -3.55
C ARG A 308 11.89 -8.84 -5.04
N THR A 309 12.68 -9.84 -5.41
CA THR A 309 12.84 -10.27 -6.81
C THR A 309 11.50 -10.66 -7.44
N MET A 310 10.70 -11.50 -6.76
CA MET A 310 9.37 -11.87 -7.27
C MET A 310 8.47 -10.65 -7.46
N LEU A 311 8.46 -9.72 -6.50
CA LEU A 311 7.68 -8.49 -6.60
C LEU A 311 8.13 -7.65 -7.79
N MET A 312 9.45 -7.49 -7.97
CA MET A 312 10.00 -6.70 -9.08
C MET A 312 9.72 -7.36 -10.44
N ASP A 313 9.80 -8.68 -10.54
CA ASP A 313 9.45 -9.41 -11.75
C ASP A 313 7.98 -9.18 -12.14
N ILE A 314 7.06 -9.27 -11.19
CA ILE A 314 5.62 -9.03 -11.43
C ILE A 314 5.39 -7.58 -11.89
N ILE A 315 6.02 -6.62 -11.21
CA ILE A 315 5.88 -5.19 -11.51
C ILE A 315 6.44 -4.88 -12.90
N HIS A 316 7.65 -5.35 -13.21
CA HIS A 316 8.34 -5.12 -14.49
C HIS A 316 7.54 -5.64 -15.69
N HIS A 317 6.90 -6.80 -15.55
CA HIS A 317 6.10 -7.42 -16.62
C HIS A 317 4.66 -6.89 -16.69
N ASN A 318 4.33 -5.84 -15.95
CA ASN A 318 3.00 -5.25 -15.92
C ASN A 318 1.88 -6.24 -15.52
N LEU A 319 2.17 -7.19 -14.62
CA LEU A 319 1.23 -8.24 -14.22
C LEU A 319 0.41 -7.84 -12.99
N ALA A 320 -0.77 -8.46 -12.85
CA ALA A 320 -1.65 -8.29 -11.69
C ALA A 320 -1.00 -8.95 -10.46
N ALA A 321 -0.80 -8.17 -9.40
CA ALA A 321 -0.06 -8.57 -8.21
C ALA A 321 -0.99 -8.55 -6.99
N CYS A 322 -0.92 -9.55 -6.12
CA CYS A 322 -1.55 -9.48 -4.80
C CYS A 322 -0.58 -9.85 -3.69
N ILE A 323 -0.71 -9.18 -2.55
CA ILE A 323 -0.18 -9.66 -1.28
C ILE A 323 -1.33 -10.33 -0.53
N VAL A 324 -1.11 -11.56 -0.08
CA VAL A 324 -2.11 -12.34 0.66
C VAL A 324 -1.55 -12.78 2.01
N PHE A 325 -2.36 -12.78 3.06
CA PHE A 325 -1.99 -13.17 4.41
C PHE A 325 -2.82 -14.36 4.89
N GLY A 326 -2.25 -15.14 5.81
CA GLY A 326 -2.97 -16.24 6.47
C GLY A 326 -3.56 -17.27 5.50
N ASN A 327 -4.87 -17.53 5.64
CA ASN A 327 -5.58 -18.59 4.90
C ASN A 327 -6.39 -18.04 3.72
N MET A 328 -5.85 -17.03 3.05
CA MET A 328 -6.54 -16.42 1.92
C MET A 328 -6.16 -17.07 0.61
N ALA A 329 -7.18 -17.37 -0.20
CA ALA A 329 -6.97 -17.76 -1.58
C ALA A 329 -6.54 -16.53 -2.41
N ALA A 330 -5.64 -16.76 -3.36
CA ALA A 330 -5.30 -15.75 -4.34
C ALA A 330 -6.47 -15.56 -5.32
N PRO A 331 -6.80 -14.32 -5.71
CA PRO A 331 -7.82 -14.08 -6.71
C PRO A 331 -7.50 -14.74 -8.07
N PRO A 332 -8.52 -15.06 -8.88
CA PRO A 332 -8.31 -15.50 -10.26
C PRO A 332 -7.48 -14.49 -11.06
N TRP A 333 -6.60 -14.98 -11.92
CA TRP A 333 -5.73 -14.24 -12.83
C TRP A 333 -4.70 -13.32 -12.15
N HIS A 334 -4.47 -13.50 -10.85
CA HIS A 334 -3.48 -12.76 -10.09
C HIS A 334 -2.27 -13.61 -9.71
N LEU A 335 -1.08 -13.02 -9.81
CA LEU A 335 0.11 -13.55 -9.16
C LEU A 335 0.09 -13.09 -7.71
N ALA A 336 0.10 -14.03 -6.77
CA ALA A 336 0.03 -13.72 -5.36
C ALA A 336 1.32 -14.11 -4.63
N ILE A 337 1.82 -13.20 -3.80
CA ILE A 337 2.91 -13.47 -2.87
C ILE A 337 2.32 -13.60 -1.46
N ASN A 338 2.64 -14.69 -0.78
CA ASN A 338 2.25 -14.88 0.61
C ASN A 338 3.05 -13.91 1.49
N GLY A 339 2.35 -13.05 2.22
CA GLY A 339 2.90 -12.11 3.18
C GLY A 339 3.02 -12.67 4.61
N GLY A 340 2.74 -13.96 4.83
CA GLY A 340 2.91 -14.63 6.12
C GLY A 340 1.60 -14.92 6.86
N SER A 341 1.70 -15.54 8.03
CA SER A 341 0.53 -15.84 8.87
C SER A 341 -0.09 -14.57 9.44
N ALA A 342 -1.42 -14.51 9.43
CA ALA A 342 -2.19 -13.39 9.93
C ALA A 342 -2.07 -13.21 11.44
#